data_AF-A0AAJ0PTL4-F1
#
_entry.id   AF-A0AAJ0PTL4-F1
#
_cell.length_a   1.000
_cell.length_b   1.000
_cell.length_c   1.000
_cell.angle_alpha   90.00
_cell.angle_beta   90.00
_cell.angle_gamma   90.00
#
_symmetry.space_group_name_H-M   'P 1'
#
loop_
_entity.id
_entity.type
_entity.pdbx_description
1 polymer ?
#
loop_
_entity_poly.entity_id
_entity_poly.type
_entity_poly.pdbx_seq_one_letter_code
_entity_poly.pdbx_strand_id
1 'polypeptide(L)'
;MRRLSKTELTGYRKRWQREKPHCPLCERLMDDDTVVDHDHRTGECRAVVCRWCNAVLGKIENWAFRIGQGVDPLMFLRNVSVYLGPNAETGSVLHGVGKGVIYPSHKTEDEKRLARNKKARVARAKAKLAKED
;
A
#
# COMPACT_ATOMS: atom_id res chain seq x y z
N MET A 1 -25.57 19.99 -7.16
CA MET A 1 -24.67 19.11 -7.95
C MET A 1 -25.49 18.27 -8.91
N ARG A 2 -25.01 18.05 -10.15
CA ARG A 2 -25.69 17.23 -11.17
C ARG A 2 -25.04 15.84 -11.25
N ARG A 3 -25.85 14.78 -11.32
CA ARG A 3 -25.35 13.41 -11.52
C ARG A 3 -25.06 13.16 -13.00
N LEU A 4 -23.95 12.48 -13.28
CA LEU A 4 -23.60 12.02 -14.63
C LEU A 4 -24.29 10.68 -14.92
N SER A 5 -24.86 10.54 -16.12
CA SER A 5 -25.22 9.23 -16.67
C SER A 5 -23.98 8.39 -16.99
N LYS A 6 -24.16 7.08 -17.23
CA LYS A 6 -23.04 6.19 -17.62
C LYS A 6 -22.31 6.67 -18.88
N THR A 7 -23.06 7.16 -19.88
CA THR A 7 -22.48 7.69 -21.12
C THR A 7 -21.69 8.97 -20.86
N GLU A 8 -22.23 9.88 -20.05
CA GLU A 8 -21.54 11.11 -19.69
C GLU A 8 -20.29 10.86 -18.85
N LEU A 9 -20.31 9.86 -17.95
CA LEU A 9 -19.15 9.44 -17.17
C LEU A 9 -18.02 8.92 -18.05
N THR A 10 -18.37 8.14 -19.08
CA THR A 10 -17.39 7.66 -20.08
C THR A 10 -16.77 8.83 -20.84
N GLY A 11 -17.58 9.81 -21.25
CA GLY A 11 -17.10 11.03 -21.90
C GLY A 11 -16.23 11.90 -20.99
N TYR A 12 -16.63 12.05 -19.73
CA TYR A 12 -15.86 12.76 -18.70
C TYR A 12 -14.48 12.12 -18.50
N ARG A 13 -14.43 10.80 -18.35
CA ARG A 13 -13.18 10.04 -18.19
C ARG A 13 -12.22 10.27 -19.36
N LYS A 14 -12.72 10.14 -20.59
CA LYS A 14 -11.92 10.35 -21.81
C LYS A 14 -11.39 11.78 -21.94
N ARG A 15 -12.20 12.79 -21.60
CA ARG A 15 -11.75 14.20 -21.60
C ARG A 15 -10.65 14.43 -20.57
N TRP A 16 -10.85 13.95 -19.34
CA TRP A 16 -9.83 14.06 -18.30
C TRP A 16 -8.52 13.40 -18.70
N GLN A 17 -8.53 12.18 -19.25
CA GLN A 17 -7.30 11.50 -19.67
C GLN A 17 -6.53 12.26 -20.75
N ARG A 18 -7.21 13.03 -21.62
CA ARG A 18 -6.54 13.88 -22.61
C ARG A 18 -5.83 15.07 -21.98
N GLU A 19 -6.46 15.68 -20.98
CA GLU A 19 -5.92 16.87 -20.28
C GLU A 19 -4.86 16.49 -19.24
N LYS A 20 -5.06 15.35 -18.57
CA LYS A 20 -4.25 14.82 -17.48
C LYS A 20 -3.95 13.35 -17.75
N PRO A 21 -2.96 13.04 -18.61
CA PRO A 21 -2.70 11.67 -19.05
C PRO A 21 -2.06 10.77 -17.99
N HIS A 22 -1.55 11.33 -16.90
CA HIS A 22 -0.92 10.58 -15.81
C HIS A 22 -1.85 10.43 -14.60
N CYS A 23 -1.81 9.27 -13.96
CA CYS A 23 -2.57 9.00 -12.75
C CYS A 23 -2.04 9.88 -11.61
N PRO A 24 -2.88 10.66 -10.91
CA PRO A 24 -2.41 11.57 -9.86
C PRO A 24 -1.88 10.87 -8.60
N LEU A 25 -2.04 9.54 -8.48
CA LEU A 25 -1.60 8.78 -7.30
C LEU A 25 -0.27 8.04 -7.51
N CYS A 26 -0.01 7.55 -8.72
CA CYS A 26 1.21 6.79 -9.02
C CYS A 26 2.04 7.39 -10.15
N GLU A 27 1.59 8.51 -10.71
CA GLU A 27 2.26 9.30 -11.74
C GLU A 27 2.53 8.57 -13.07
N ARG A 28 2.09 7.31 -13.20
CA ARG A 28 2.19 6.54 -14.43
C ARG A 28 1.18 7.01 -15.46
N LEU A 29 1.55 6.87 -16.74
CA LEU A 29 0.65 7.10 -17.86
C LEU A 29 -0.57 6.17 -17.72
N MET A 30 -1.76 6.74 -17.86
CA MET A 30 -3.01 5.99 -17.76
C MET A 30 -3.31 5.25 -19.05
N ASP A 31 -3.68 3.98 -18.90
CA ASP A 31 -4.21 3.14 -19.98
C ASP A 31 -5.74 3.26 -20.07
N ASP A 32 -6.38 2.37 -20.84
CA ASP A 32 -7.83 2.33 -20.97
C ASP A 32 -8.55 1.85 -19.70
N ASP A 33 -7.81 1.28 -18.73
CA ASP A 33 -8.35 0.67 -17.51
C ASP A 33 -8.46 1.65 -16.34
N THR A 34 -8.87 2.87 -16.64
CA THR A 34 -9.09 3.90 -15.64
C THR A 34 -10.52 3.94 -15.13
N VAL A 35 -10.66 4.47 -13.91
CA VAL A 35 -11.95 4.67 -13.25
C VAL A 35 -12.05 6.11 -12.75
N VAL A 36 -13.28 6.59 -12.60
CA VAL A 36 -13.55 7.89 -11.98
C VAL A 36 -13.70 7.67 -10.48
N ASP A 37 -12.76 8.20 -9.73
CA ASP A 37 -12.76 8.20 -8.26
C ASP A 37 -13.69 9.30 -7.74
N HIS A 38 -14.34 9.05 -6.60
CA HIS A 38 -15.28 9.98 -5.99
C HIS A 38 -15.21 9.91 -4.46
N ASP A 39 -15.54 11.03 -3.82
CA ASP A 39 -15.67 11.09 -2.36
C ASP A 39 -16.93 10.30 -1.94
N HIS A 40 -16.77 9.29 -1.07
CA HIS A 40 -17.87 8.45 -0.61
C HIS A 40 -18.85 9.16 0.36
N ARG A 41 -18.50 10.33 0.88
CA ARG A 41 -19.34 11.15 1.77
C ARG A 41 -20.17 12.15 0.97
N THR A 42 -19.56 12.84 0.00
CA THR A 42 -20.25 13.90 -0.78
C THR A 42 -20.78 13.40 -2.12
N GLY A 43 -20.23 12.31 -2.65
CA GLY A 43 -20.50 11.80 -3.99
C GLY A 43 -19.81 12.57 -5.11
N GLU A 44 -18.94 13.54 -4.78
CA GLU A 44 -18.26 14.39 -5.76
C GLU A 44 -17.10 13.65 -6.43
N CYS A 45 -17.01 13.74 -7.76
CA CYS A 45 -15.90 13.15 -8.52
C CYS A 45 -14.59 13.89 -8.20
N ARG A 46 -13.52 13.15 -7.88
CA ARG A 46 -12.21 13.72 -7.52
C ARG A 46 -11.26 13.73 -8.71
N ALA A 47 -11.01 12.57 -9.31
CA ALA A 47 -10.10 12.42 -10.44
C ALA A 47 -10.38 11.15 -11.24
N VAL A 48 -9.77 11.05 -12.43
CA VAL A 48 -9.57 9.76 -13.09
C VAL A 48 -8.26 9.16 -12.61
N VAL A 49 -8.30 7.89 -12.23
CA VAL A 49 -7.16 7.13 -11.68
C VAL A 49 -7.09 5.73 -12.30
N CYS A 50 -5.93 5.07 -12.24
CA CYS A 50 -5.81 3.66 -12.58
C CYS A 50 -6.69 2.81 -11.65
N ARG A 51 -7.31 1.74 -12.17
CA ARG A 51 -8.14 0.83 -11.37
C ARG A 51 -7.42 0.30 -10.11
N TRP A 52 -6.15 -0.08 -10.24
CA TRP A 52 -5.36 -0.56 -9.11
C TRP A 52 -5.19 0.51 -8.02
N CYS A 53 -4.84 1.74 -8.40
CA CYS A 53 -4.69 2.84 -7.46
C CYS A 53 -6.01 3.14 -6.73
N ASN A 54 -7.14 3.11 -7.45
CA ASN A 54 -8.47 3.28 -6.84
C ASN A 54 -8.77 2.21 -5.78
N ALA A 55 -8.49 0.95 -6.09
CA ALA A 55 -8.71 -0.16 -5.16
C ALA A 55 -7.82 -0.05 -3.91
N VAL A 56 -6.58 0.40 -4.06
CA VAL A 56 -5.68 0.65 -2.93
C VAL A 56 -6.13 1.87 -2.11
N LEU A 57 -6.52 2.97 -2.77
CA LEU A 57 -7.03 4.17 -2.11
C LEU A 57 -8.22 3.85 -1.19
N GLY A 58 -9.19 3.08 -1.69
CA GLY A 58 -10.34 2.66 -0.88
C GLY A 58 -9.95 1.84 0.36
N LYS A 59 -8.89 1.02 0.28
CA LYS A 59 -8.36 0.29 1.45
C LYS A 59 -7.68 1.24 2.44
N ILE A 60 -6.90 2.20 1.94
CA ILE A 60 -6.21 3.20 2.76
C ILE A 60 -7.24 4.06 3.50
N GLU A 61 -8.23 4.60 2.81
CA GLU A 61 -9.28 5.43 3.42
C GLU A 61 -10.04 4.65 4.50
N ASN A 62 -10.51 3.45 4.17
CA ASN A 62 -11.24 2.61 5.13
C ASN A 62 -10.39 2.25 6.35
N TRP A 63 -9.08 2.03 6.18
CA TRP A 63 -8.19 1.76 7.31
C TRP A 63 -7.89 3.03 8.12
N ALA A 64 -7.66 4.16 7.46
CA ALA A 64 -7.31 5.41 8.10
C ALA A 64 -8.42 5.90 9.04
N PHE A 65 -9.70 5.70 8.68
CA PHE A 65 -10.82 6.00 9.58
C PHE A 65 -10.92 5.09 10.81
N ARG A 66 -10.13 4.01 10.88
CA ARG A 66 -10.02 3.15 12.09
C ARG A 66 -8.96 3.63 13.06
N ILE A 67 -8.20 4.65 12.71
CA ILE A 67 -7.23 5.26 13.61
C ILE A 67 -8.04 5.93 14.74
N GLY A 68 -7.89 5.40 15.96
CA GLY A 68 -8.61 5.87 17.14
C GLY A 68 -7.90 7.01 17.88
N GLN A 69 -8.29 7.24 19.13
CA GLN A 69 -7.64 8.17 20.05
C GLN A 69 -7.62 9.64 19.58
N GLY A 70 -8.62 10.05 18.79
CA GLY A 70 -8.75 11.43 18.32
C GLY A 70 -7.69 11.85 17.30
N VAL A 71 -6.96 10.90 16.72
CA VAL A 71 -5.94 11.20 15.69
C VAL A 71 -6.64 11.50 14.37
N ASP A 72 -6.28 12.62 13.75
CA ASP A 72 -6.73 12.95 12.40
C ASP A 72 -6.13 11.97 11.37
N PRO A 73 -6.95 11.23 10.60
CA PRO A 73 -6.46 10.23 9.67
C PRO A 73 -5.57 10.78 8.56
N LEU A 74 -5.87 11.98 8.05
CA LEU A 74 -5.11 12.57 6.94
C LEU A 74 -3.74 13.06 7.41
N MET A 75 -3.68 13.70 8.57
CA MET A 75 -2.45 14.06 9.27
C MET A 75 -1.59 12.83 9.52
N PHE A 76 -2.19 11.72 9.98
CA PHE A 76 -1.45 10.47 10.19
C PHE A 76 -0.87 9.92 8.88
N LEU A 77 -1.65 9.82 7.81
CA LEU A 77 -1.17 9.35 6.51
C LEU A 77 -0.04 10.22 5.96
N ARG A 78 -0.12 11.54 6.13
CA ARG A 78 0.96 12.47 5.80
C ARG A 78 2.21 12.19 6.63
N ASN A 79 2.07 11.95 7.93
CA ASN A 79 3.20 11.65 8.79
C ASN A 79 3.82 10.28 8.50
N VAL A 80 3.04 9.31 8.03
CA VAL A 80 3.55 8.00 7.58
C VAL A 80 4.51 8.16 6.40
N SER A 81 4.20 9.01 5.42
CA SER A 81 5.10 9.24 4.29
C SER A 81 6.42 9.87 4.74
N VAL A 82 6.38 10.80 5.69
CA VAL A 82 7.57 11.41 6.30
C VAL A 82 8.35 10.40 7.15
N TYR A 83 7.65 9.55 7.92
CA TYR A 83 8.26 8.56 8.81
C TYR A 83 8.99 7.46 8.06
N LEU A 84 8.39 6.98 6.97
CA LEU A 84 8.93 5.90 6.12
C LEU A 84 9.86 6.42 5.02
N GLY A 85 9.80 7.71 4.71
CA GLY A 85 10.54 8.33 3.61
C GLY A 85 12.02 8.59 3.93
N PRO A 86 12.88 8.65 2.90
CA PRO A 86 14.27 9.08 3.06
C PRO A 86 14.34 10.61 3.22
N ASN A 87 14.99 11.12 4.26
CA ASN A 87 15.30 12.55 4.39
C ASN A 87 16.57 12.88 3.59
N ALA A 88 16.45 13.70 2.53
CA ALA A 88 17.55 14.02 1.62
C ALA A 88 18.55 15.08 2.14
N GLU A 89 18.19 15.91 3.13
CA GLU A 89 18.98 17.11 3.48
C GLU A 89 19.93 16.96 4.69
N THR A 90 19.78 15.94 5.52
CA THR A 90 20.56 15.85 6.77
C THR A 90 21.21 14.50 7.02
N GLY A 91 20.93 13.47 6.21
CA GLY A 91 21.22 12.07 6.60
C GLY A 91 20.60 11.67 7.94
N SER A 92 19.79 12.56 8.53
CA SER A 92 19.14 12.44 9.81
C SER A 92 17.67 12.23 9.52
N VAL A 93 17.29 10.99 9.71
CA VAL A 93 15.90 10.63 9.74
C VAL A 93 15.49 10.80 11.18
N LEU A 94 14.39 11.52 11.42
CA LEU A 94 13.80 11.55 12.76
C LEU A 94 13.49 10.10 13.28
N HIS A 95 13.45 9.11 12.36
CA HIS A 95 13.13 7.69 12.60
C HIS A 95 14.00 6.63 11.87
N GLY A 96 15.13 6.96 11.25
CA GLY A 96 15.77 6.10 10.23
C GLY A 96 17.24 6.40 9.87
N VAL A 97 18.03 6.85 10.83
CA VAL A 97 19.38 6.27 10.88
C VAL A 97 19.16 4.89 11.48
N GLY A 98 19.59 3.83 10.79
CA GLY A 98 19.57 2.49 11.36
C GLY A 98 20.24 2.55 12.72
N LYS A 99 19.48 2.34 13.81
CA LYS A 99 19.95 2.57 15.18
C LYS A 99 21.01 1.56 15.64
N GLY A 100 21.59 0.81 14.70
CA GLY A 100 22.53 -0.28 14.96
C GLY A 100 21.92 -1.46 15.73
N VAL A 101 20.59 -1.49 15.90
CA VAL A 101 19.89 -2.51 16.68
C VAL A 101 18.84 -3.22 15.83
N ILE A 102 18.71 -4.52 16.07
CA ILE A 102 17.73 -5.38 15.44
C ILE A 102 16.65 -5.70 16.46
N TYR A 103 15.38 -5.65 16.06
CA TYR A 103 14.26 -6.01 16.95
C TYR A 103 14.41 -7.47 17.42
N PRO A 104 14.23 -7.82 18.72
CA PRO A 104 14.58 -9.15 19.24
C PRO A 104 13.92 -10.35 18.53
N SER A 105 12.73 -10.16 17.95
CA SER A 105 12.04 -11.24 17.21
C SER A 105 12.39 -11.29 15.72
N HIS A 106 13.11 -10.29 15.21
CA HIS A 106 13.57 -10.30 13.84
C HIS A 106 14.71 -11.31 13.71
N LYS A 107 14.49 -12.33 12.87
CA LYS A 107 15.51 -13.31 12.52
C LYS A 107 16.24 -12.84 11.28
N THR A 108 17.56 -12.87 11.33
CA THR A 108 18.41 -12.73 10.16
C THR A 108 18.12 -13.84 9.15
N GLU A 109 18.51 -13.65 7.89
CA GLU A 109 18.32 -14.67 6.86
C GLU A 109 19.04 -15.99 7.20
N ASP A 110 20.19 -15.91 7.87
CA ASP A 110 20.91 -17.08 8.38
C ASP A 110 20.16 -17.81 9.48
N GLU A 111 19.60 -17.09 10.45
CA GLU A 111 18.77 -17.70 11.50
C GLU A 111 17.50 -18.35 10.91
N LYS A 112 16.86 -17.69 9.92
CA LYS A 112 15.74 -18.28 9.19
C LYS A 112 16.18 -19.54 8.44
N ARG A 113 17.33 -19.52 7.78
CA ARG A 113 17.91 -20.68 7.06
C ARG A 113 18.19 -21.84 8.01
N LEU A 114 18.83 -21.60 9.14
CA LEU A 114 19.11 -22.61 10.17
C LEU A 114 17.82 -23.21 10.73
N ALA A 115 16.80 -22.39 10.99
CA ALA A 115 15.50 -22.85 11.46
C ALA A 115 14.79 -23.74 10.41
N ARG A 116 14.79 -23.34 9.14
CA ARG A 116 14.25 -24.16 8.03
C ARG A 116 14.98 -25.50 7.91
N ASN A 117 16.32 -25.50 7.97
CA ASN A 117 17.14 -26.70 7.88
C ASN A 117 16.89 -27.65 9.06
N LYS A 118 16.78 -27.12 10.28
CA LYS A 118 16.43 -27.89 11.48
C LYS A 118 15.06 -28.56 11.30
N LYS A 119 14.05 -27.81 10.84
CA LYS A 119 12.71 -28.34 10.58
C LYS A 119 12.72 -29.44 9.51
N ALA A 120 13.44 -29.23 8.40
CA ALA A 120 13.57 -30.21 7.33
C ALA A 120 14.26 -31.50 7.79
N ARG A 121 15.32 -31.39 8.61
CA ARG A 121 16.02 -32.54 9.19
C ARG A 121 15.09 -33.39 10.07
N VAL A 122 14.35 -32.75 10.96
CA VAL A 122 13.39 -33.43 11.85
C VAL A 122 12.29 -34.13 11.04
N ALA A 123 11.74 -33.46 10.03
CA ALA A 123 10.71 -34.03 9.17
C ALA A 123 11.22 -35.27 8.40
N ARG A 124 12.44 -35.21 7.85
CA ARG A 124 13.07 -36.35 7.17
C ARG A 124 13.32 -37.53 8.12
N ALA A 125 13.79 -37.26 9.33
CA ALA A 125 14.00 -38.30 10.34
C ALA A 125 12.68 -39.00 10.71
N LYS A 126 11.61 -38.23 10.96
CA LYS A 126 10.27 -38.78 11.25
C LYS A 126 9.73 -39.62 10.09
N ALA A 127 9.89 -39.16 8.85
CA ALA A 127 9.45 -39.89 7.67
C ALA A 127 10.25 -41.18 7.42
N LYS A 128 11.50 -41.25 7.87
CA LYS A 128 12.30 -42.47 7.81
C LYS A 128 11.80 -43.50 8.81
N LEU A 129 11.59 -43.10 10.08
CA LEU A 129 11.06 -43.97 11.13
C LEU A 129 9.68 -44.54 10.74
N ALA A 130 8.78 -43.70 10.22
CA ALA A 130 7.45 -44.12 9.77
C ALA A 130 7.43 -45.03 8.53
N LYS A 131 8.57 -45.30 7.89
CA LYS A 131 8.71 -46.29 6.81
C LYS A 131 9.33 -47.61 7.30
N GLU A 132 9.92 -47.60 8.49
CA GLU A 132 10.55 -48.76 9.13
C GLU A 132 9.58 -49.48 10.08
N ASP A 133 8.48 -48.81 10.47
CA ASP A 133 7.28 -49.39 11.11
C ASP A 133 6.23 -49.84 10.07
#